data_AF-A0A1B6GAA2-F1
#
_entry.id   AF-A0A1B6GAA2-F1
#
_cell.length_a   1.000
_cell.length_b   1.000
_cell.length_c   1.000
_cell.angle_alpha   90.00
_cell.angle_beta   90.00
_cell.angle_gamma   90.00
#
_symmetry.space_group_name_H-M   'P 1'
#
loop_
_entity.id
_entity.type
_entity.pdbx_description
1 polymer ?
#
loop_
_entity_poly.entity_id
_entity_poly.type
_entity_poly.pdbx_seq_one_letter_code
_entity_poly.pdbx_strand_id
1 'polypeptide(L)'
;CNTQSNANGVYTNTVVLQHHSVVMTKADKIYKIKCSYDMSSRNITFGMMPVRDPETISVTSAPEAPPPRIRILDSKRKEVDTVRIGDKLTFKIEIPDDTPYGIFA
;
A
#
# COMPACT_ATOMS: atom_id res chain seq x y z
N CYS A 1 -6.06 -0.43 22.64
CA CYS A 1 -7.45 0.07 22.50
C CYS A 1 -8.15 -0.05 23.83
N ASN A 2 -8.72 1.03 24.36
CA ASN A 2 -9.48 1.07 25.62
C ASN A 2 -10.80 0.27 25.52
N THR A 3 -10.71 -1.03 25.20
CA THR A 3 -11.83 -1.94 25.03
C THR A 3 -12.35 -2.32 26.41
N GLN A 4 -13.64 -2.09 26.63
CA GLN A 4 -14.30 -2.41 27.90
C GLN A 4 -15.00 -3.76 27.77
N SER A 5 -14.77 -4.63 28.74
CA SER A 5 -15.54 -5.87 28.90
C SER A 5 -16.77 -5.60 29.74
N ASN A 6 -17.93 -5.98 29.21
CA ASN A 6 -19.18 -6.04 29.94
C ASN A 6 -19.44 -7.50 30.37
N ALA A 7 -20.31 -7.70 31.35
CA ALA A 7 -20.79 -9.03 31.68
C ALA A 7 -21.45 -9.70 30.44
N ASN A 8 -21.36 -11.03 30.37
CA ASN A 8 -21.96 -11.87 29.31
C ASN A 8 -21.24 -11.82 27.94
N GLY A 9 -19.92 -11.71 27.91
CA GLY A 9 -19.14 -11.87 26.67
C GLY A 9 -19.29 -10.72 25.68
N VAL A 10 -19.76 -9.56 26.15
CA VAL A 10 -19.88 -8.35 25.34
C VAL A 10 -18.66 -7.48 25.56
N TYR A 11 -18.02 -7.05 24.47
CA TYR A 11 -16.89 -6.13 24.50
C TYR A 11 -17.23 -4.90 23.68
N THR A 12 -16.92 -3.72 24.21
CA THR A 12 -17.21 -2.45 23.56
C THR A 12 -15.95 -1.62 23.38
N ASN A 13 -15.83 -0.96 22.23
CA ASN A 13 -14.76 -0.02 21.97
C ASN A 13 -15.29 1.16 21.16
N THR A 14 -14.72 2.35 21.36
CA THR A 14 -15.11 3.55 20.62
C THR A 14 -13.96 3.97 19.73
N VAL A 15 -14.24 4.11 18.44
CA VAL A 15 -13.31 4.63 17.44
C VAL A 15 -13.73 6.04 17.08
N VAL A 16 -12.80 6.98 17.17
CA VAL A 16 -13.03 8.38 16.81
C VAL A 16 -12.24 8.67 15.54
N LEU A 17 -12.95 9.07 14.49
CA LEU A 17 -12.34 9.52 13.24
C LEU A 17 -12.34 11.05 13.22
N GLN A 18 -11.16 11.64 13.35
CA GLN A 18 -10.95 13.08 13.39
C GLN A 18 -10.17 13.54 12.17
N HIS A 19 -10.56 14.69 11.62
CA HIS A 19 -9.80 15.30 10.53
C HIS A 19 -8.55 16.03 11.05
N HIS A 20 -8.65 16.66 12.22
CA HIS A 20 -7.52 17.32 12.89
C HIS A 20 -6.98 16.45 14.03
N SER A 21 -5.66 16.38 14.16
CA SER A 21 -4.95 15.50 15.10
C SER A 21 -5.05 15.86 16.60
N VAL A 22 -5.70 16.99 16.95
CA VAL A 22 -5.69 17.54 18.33
C VAL A 22 -7.03 18.16 18.71
N VAL A 23 -7.68 18.87 17.79
CA VAL A 23 -8.93 19.59 18.06
C VAL A 23 -10.12 18.80 17.54
N MET A 24 -11.14 18.64 18.38
CA MET A 24 -12.38 17.98 17.99
C MET A 24 -13.34 18.96 17.31
N THR A 25 -13.94 18.55 16.20
CA THR A 25 -14.88 19.38 15.42
C THR A 25 -16.24 18.71 15.26
N LYS A 26 -17.26 19.46 14.84
CA LYS A 26 -18.60 18.92 14.54
C LYS A 26 -18.61 17.91 13.38
N ALA A 27 -17.57 17.91 12.54
CA ALA A 27 -17.44 16.98 11.42
C ALA A 27 -16.86 15.61 11.83
N ASP A 28 -16.27 15.51 13.03
CA ASP A 28 -15.67 14.27 13.51
C ASP A 28 -16.74 13.20 13.75
N LYS A 29 -16.39 11.95 13.47
CA LYS A 29 -17.32 10.81 13.57
C LYS A 29 -16.91 9.89 14.71
N ILE A 30 -17.89 9.47 15.49
CA ILE A 30 -17.69 8.54 16.61
C ILE A 30 -18.42 7.25 16.30
N TYR A 31 -17.68 6.15 16.25
CA TYR A 31 -18.21 4.81 16.02
C TYR A 31 -18.12 3.99 17.31
N LYS A 32 -19.27 3.52 17.79
CA LYS A 32 -19.36 2.59 18.92
C LYS A 32 -19.37 1.16 18.37
N ILE A 33 -18.28 0.44 18.60
CA ILE A 33 -18.10 -0.95 18.20
C ILE A 33 -18.52 -1.84 19.38
N LYS A 34 -19.36 -2.84 19.09
CA LYS A 34 -19.79 -3.86 20.06
C LYS A 34 -19.54 -5.23 19.46
N CYS A 35 -18.72 -6.03 20.12
CA CYS A 35 -18.52 -7.44 19.83
C CYS A 35 -19.29 -8.27 20.86
N SER A 36 -20.08 -9.25 20.40
CA SER A 36 -20.81 -10.16 21.28
C SER A 36 -20.30 -11.57 21.02
N TYR A 37 -19.80 -12.22 22.07
CA TYR A 37 -19.30 -13.58 22.01
C TYR A 37 -20.24 -14.50 22.78
N ASP A 38 -20.54 -15.64 22.16
CA ASP A 38 -21.22 -16.74 22.85
C ASP A 38 -20.21 -17.42 23.78
N MET A 39 -20.41 -17.25 25.09
CA MET A 39 -19.57 -17.85 26.14
C MET A 39 -20.11 -19.20 26.63
N SER A 40 -21.05 -19.82 25.91
CA SER A 40 -21.48 -21.19 26.22
C SER A 40 -20.30 -22.16 26.10
N SER A 41 -20.17 -23.06 27.08
CA SER A 41 -19.19 -24.14 27.02
C SER A 41 -19.51 -25.04 25.83
N ARG A 42 -18.66 -25.03 24.81
CA ARG A 42 -18.75 -25.93 23.66
C ARG A 42 -17.68 -27.01 23.79
N ASN A 43 -18.07 -28.27 23.59
CA ASN A 43 -17.12 -29.36 23.43
C ASN A 43 -16.48 -29.25 22.05
N ILE A 44 -15.30 -28.66 21.99
CA ILE A 44 -14.55 -28.49 20.73
C ILE A 44 -13.74 -29.76 20.50
N THR A 45 -14.21 -30.63 19.61
CA THR A 45 -13.36 -31.69 19.06
C THR A 45 -12.44 -31.06 18.03
N PHE A 46 -11.13 -31.07 18.27
CA PHE A 46 -10.14 -30.76 17.26
C PHE A 46 -10.17 -31.87 16.20
N GLY A 47 -11.06 -31.73 15.21
CA GLY A 47 -10.93 -32.49 13.98
C GLY A 47 -9.56 -32.18 13.40
N MET A 48 -8.77 -33.21 13.12
CA MET A 48 -7.42 -33.10 12.57
C MET A 48 -7.42 -32.11 11.41
N MET A 49 -6.71 -30.99 11.53
CA MET A 49 -6.63 -29.99 10.48
C MET A 49 -5.73 -30.55 9.37
N PRO A 50 -6.23 -30.77 8.13
CA PRO A 50 -5.36 -31.17 7.04
C PRO A 50 -4.39 -30.02 6.77
N VAL A 51 -3.09 -30.31 6.91
CA VAL A 51 -2.02 -29.41 6.46
C VAL A 51 -2.08 -29.39 4.94
N ARG A 52 -2.82 -28.43 4.39
CA ARG A 52 -2.62 -27.99 3.02
C ARG A 52 -1.92 -26.66 3.12
N ASP A 53 -0.80 -26.51 2.40
CA ASP A 53 -0.18 -25.21 2.21
C ASP A 53 -1.28 -24.28 1.67
N PRO A 54 -1.63 -23.19 2.37
CA PRO A 54 -2.53 -22.21 1.79
C PRO A 54 -1.86 -21.73 0.50
N GLU A 55 -2.60 -21.72 -0.62
CA GLU A 55 -2.16 -21.03 -1.82
C GLU A 55 -1.93 -19.57 -1.42
N THR A 56 -0.67 -19.22 -1.20
CA THR A 56 -0.26 -17.85 -0.96
C THR A 56 -0.46 -17.13 -2.28
N ILE A 57 -1.58 -16.40 -2.36
CA ILE A 57 -1.78 -15.43 -3.43
C ILE A 57 -0.69 -14.39 -3.23
N SER A 58 0.39 -14.48 -4.00
CA SER A 58 1.45 -13.49 -4.02
C SER A 58 0.92 -12.23 -4.68
N VAL A 59 0.14 -11.45 -3.94
CA VAL A 59 -0.24 -10.10 -4.36
C VAL A 59 0.99 -9.23 -4.16
N THR A 60 1.85 -9.19 -5.17
CA THR A 60 2.87 -8.14 -5.26
C THR A 60 2.10 -6.85 -5.52
N SER A 61 1.90 -6.02 -4.49
CA SER A 61 1.29 -4.69 -4.62
C SER A 61 2.19 -3.68 -5.32
N ALA A 62 3.25 -4.15 -5.99
CA ALA A 62 4.07 -3.32 -6.84
C ALA A 62 3.30 -3.08 -8.15
N PRO A 63 3.11 -1.82 -8.56
CA PRO A 63 2.62 -1.51 -9.91
C PRO A 63 3.50 -2.18 -10.97
N GLU A 64 3.05 -2.24 -12.22
CA GLU A 64 3.93 -2.63 -13.31
C GLU A 64 4.90 -1.48 -13.61
N ALA A 65 6.20 -1.78 -13.75
CA ALA A 65 7.21 -0.76 -14.01
C ALA A 65 7.06 -0.21 -15.44
N PRO A 66 7.02 1.13 -15.63
CA PRO A 66 6.92 1.72 -16.96
C PRO A 66 8.20 1.49 -17.78
N PRO A 67 8.10 1.33 -19.12
CA PRO A 67 9.27 1.25 -19.97
C PRO A 67 10.02 2.61 -19.99
N PRO A 68 11.35 2.63 -19.83
CA PRO A 68 12.12 3.86 -19.90
C PRO A 68 12.20 4.37 -21.35
N ARG A 69 12.28 5.70 -21.50
CA ARG A 69 12.54 6.36 -22.78
C ARG A 69 14.01 6.73 -22.89
N ILE A 70 14.63 6.36 -23.99
CA ILE A 70 16.04 6.66 -24.28
C ILE A 70 16.09 7.69 -25.40
N ARG A 71 16.80 8.79 -25.17
CA ARG A 71 16.99 9.87 -26.14
C ARG A 71 18.47 10.17 -26.31
N ILE A 72 18.90 10.34 -27.55
CA ILE A 72 20.27 10.72 -27.90
C ILE A 72 20.27 12.22 -28.16
N LEU A 73 21.05 12.95 -27.37
CA LEU A 73 21.13 14.41 -27.44
C LEU A 73 22.50 14.85 -27.95
N ASP A 74 22.52 15.91 -28.75
CA ASP A 74 23.75 16.58 -29.14
C ASP A 74 24.34 17.45 -28.01
N SER A 75 25.46 18.11 -28.29
CA SER A 75 26.10 19.07 -27.37
C SER A 75 25.21 20.25 -26.95
N LYS A 76 24.16 20.55 -27.72
CA LYS A 76 23.16 21.59 -27.46
C LYS A 76 21.91 21.04 -26.77
N ARG A 77 21.93 19.77 -26.32
CA ARG A 77 20.82 19.05 -25.69
C ARG A 77 19.59 18.90 -26.60
N LYS A 78 19.78 18.90 -27.92
CA LYS A 78 18.73 18.65 -28.90
C LYS A 78 18.78 17.18 -29.33
N GLU A 79 17.62 16.58 -29.49
CA GLU A 79 17.49 15.22 -30.02
C GLU A 79 17.91 15.17 -31.48
N VAL A 80 18.72 14.16 -31.82
CA VAL A 80 19.32 14.01 -33.16
C VAL A 80 19.24 12.56 -33.63
N ASP A 81 18.81 12.38 -34.88
CA ASP A 81 18.72 11.06 -35.53
C ASP A 81 19.96 10.73 -36.38
N THR A 82 20.76 11.74 -36.74
CA THR A 82 21.97 11.58 -37.56
C THR A 82 23.16 12.26 -36.89
N VAL A 83 24.29 11.57 -36.89
CA VAL A 83 25.51 11.99 -36.19
C VAL A 83 26.73 11.71 -37.05
N ARG A 84 27.81 12.45 -36.81
CA ARG A 84 29.10 12.23 -37.46
C ARG A 84 30.12 11.69 -36.46
N ILE A 85 31.13 11.03 -37.00
CA ILE A 85 32.27 10.55 -36.22
C ILE A 85 32.96 11.76 -35.58
N GLY A 86 33.10 11.73 -34.25
CA GLY A 86 33.68 12.81 -33.45
C GLY A 86 32.65 13.66 -32.70
N ASP A 87 31.35 13.51 -32.97
CA ASP A 87 30.31 14.24 -32.23
C ASP A 87 30.21 13.75 -30.78
N LYS A 88 30.15 14.70 -29.84
CA LYS A 88 29.89 14.41 -28.43
C LYS A 88 28.39 14.31 -28.20
N LEU A 89 27.94 13.11 -27.84
CA LEU A 89 26.53 12.79 -27.61
C LEU A 89 26.26 12.56 -26.12
N THR A 90 25.05 12.89 -25.69
CA THR A 90 24.55 12.62 -24.35
C THR A 90 23.41 11.63 -24.44
N PHE A 91 23.54 10.51 -23.74
CA PHE A 91 22.45 9.55 -23.58
C PHE A 91 21.58 9.99 -22.40
N LYS A 92 20.31 10.27 -22.67
CA LYS A 92 19.32 10.64 -21.67
C LYS A 92 18.32 9.50 -21.51
N ILE A 93 18.22 8.97 -20.29
CA ILE A 93 17.26 7.93 -19.92
C ILE A 93 16.22 8.59 -19.00
N GLU A 94 14.95 8.48 -19.36
CA GLU A 94 13.83 9.11 -18.65
C GLU A 94 12.74 8.08 -18.32
N ILE A 95 12.16 8.19 -17.13
CA ILE A 95 10.94 7.49 -16.72
C ILE A 95 9.82 8.54 -16.64
N PRO A 96 8.56 8.22 -17.00
CA PRO A 96 7.47 9.18 -16.87
C PRO A 96 7.30 9.64 -15.41
N ASP A 97 7.14 10.95 -15.22
CA ASP A 97 7.02 11.58 -13.88
C ASP A 97 5.78 11.12 -13.09
N ASP A 98 4.79 10.54 -13.77
CA ASP A 98 3.54 10.02 -13.18
C ASP A 98 3.70 8.58 -12.64
N THR A 99 4.92 8.18 -12.27
CA THR A 99 5.17 6.82 -11.76
C THR A 99 5.96 6.85 -10.46
N PRO A 100 5.73 5.87 -9.55
CA PRO A 100 6.45 5.80 -8.28
C PRO A 100 7.90 5.29 -8.41
N TYR A 101 8.38 5.11 -9.64
CA TYR A 101 9.70 4.54 -9.94
C TYR A 101 10.76 5.63 -10.07
N GLY A 102 11.95 5.37 -9.54
CA GLY A 102 13.14 6.22 -9.71
C GLY A 102 14.22 5.54 -10.56
N ILE A 103 15.09 6.34 -11.15
CA ILE A 103 16.30 5.88 -11.86
C ILE A 103 17.49 6.02 -10.91
N PHE A 104 18.24 4.94 -10.71
CA PHE A 104 19.54 4.98 -10.04
C PHE A 104 20.64 4.87 -11.09
N ALA A 105 21.65 5.74 -11.01
CA ALA A 105 22.81 5.79 -11.89
C ALA A 105 24.10 5.69 -11.06
#